data_AF-A0A2K5DPR2-F1
#
_entry.id   AF-A0A2K5DPR2-F1
#
_cell.length_a   1.000
_cell.length_b   1.000
_cell.length_c   1.000
_cell.angle_alpha   90.00
_cell.angle_beta   90.00
_cell.angle_gamma   90.00
#
_symmetry.space_group_name_H-M   'P 1'
#
loop_
_entity.id
_entity.type
_entity.pdbx_description
1 polymer ?
#
loop_
_entity_poly.entity_id
_entity_poly.type
_entity_poly.pdbx_seq_one_letter_code
_entity_poly.pdbx_strand_id
1 'polypeptide(L)'
;NSSYSKLEKADVLEMTVRFLQELPASSWPMAAPVPCDSYREGYSACVARLAHVLPACRVLEPAVSARLLEHLWRRAAGATLDGGRAGDSGGPSAPTPASASASQPASLPMPSPPSPPCGSGLWRPW
;
A
#
# COMPACT_ATOMS: atom_id res chain seq x y z
N ASN A 1 32.49 33.61 -21.23
CA ASN A 1 32.89 32.66 -20.15
C ASN A 1 31.72 31.88 -19.51
N SER A 2 30.45 32.15 -19.86
CA SER A 2 29.29 31.47 -19.25
C SER A 2 29.15 29.99 -19.68
N SER A 3 29.46 29.67 -20.94
CA SER A 3 29.34 28.30 -21.47
C SER A 3 30.30 27.31 -20.78
N TYR A 4 31.51 27.76 -20.46
CA TYR A 4 32.50 26.96 -19.74
C TYR A 4 32.04 26.64 -18.31
N SER A 5 31.59 27.66 -17.57
CA SER A 5 31.06 27.48 -16.21
C SER A 5 29.81 26.59 -16.16
N LYS A 6 28.99 26.58 -17.21
CA LYS A 6 27.84 25.66 -17.34
C LYS A 6 28.28 24.21 -17.53
N LEU A 7 29.32 23.97 -18.33
CA LEU A 7 29.87 22.64 -18.56
C LEU A 7 30.56 22.10 -17.30
N GLU A 8 31.31 22.93 -16.58
CA GLU A 8 31.96 22.54 -15.32
C GLU A 8 30.95 22.15 -14.24
N LYS A 9 29.84 22.89 -14.13
CA LYS A 9 28.75 22.53 -13.21
C LYS A 9 28.03 21.25 -13.63
N ALA A 10 27.85 21.04 -14.94
CA ALA A 10 27.25 19.81 -15.44
C ALA A 10 28.15 18.59 -15.20
N ASP A 11 29.46 18.75 -15.35
CA ASP A 11 30.45 17.71 -15.08
C ASP A 11 30.48 17.29 -13.60
N VAL A 12 30.44 18.27 -12.68
CA VAL A 12 30.31 17.99 -11.23
C VAL A 12 29.01 17.25 -10.91
N LEU A 13 27.91 17.63 -11.55
CA LEU A 13 26.63 16.92 -11.39
C LEU A 13 26.71 15.50 -11.97
N GLU A 14 27.33 15.31 -13.12
CA GLU A 14 27.50 14.00 -13.75
C GLU A 14 28.37 13.07 -12.91
N MET A 15 29.48 13.58 -12.36
CA MET A 15 30.32 12.86 -11.39
C MET A 15 29.51 12.44 -10.15
N THR A 16 28.68 13.33 -9.63
CA THR A 16 27.83 13.03 -8.47
C THR A 16 26.78 11.98 -8.83
N VAL A 17 26.12 12.08 -9.99
CA VAL A 17 25.14 11.07 -10.44
C VAL A 17 25.77 9.69 -10.56
N ARG A 18 26.98 9.59 -11.14
CA ARG A 18 27.71 8.32 -11.23
C ARG A 18 28.06 7.77 -9.85
N PHE A 19 28.61 8.60 -8.96
CA PHE A 19 28.87 8.21 -7.57
C PHE A 19 27.60 7.67 -6.89
N LEU A 20 26.48 8.38 -7.05
CA LEU A 20 25.20 7.99 -6.47
C LEU A 20 24.61 6.71 -7.07
N GLN A 21 24.90 6.40 -8.35
CA GLN A 21 24.50 5.14 -9.00
C GLN A 21 25.39 3.96 -8.58
N GLU A 22 26.65 4.21 -8.25
CA GLU A 22 27.62 3.22 -7.77
C GLU A 22 27.43 2.88 -6.28
N LEU A 23 26.74 3.76 -5.54
CA LEU A 23 26.39 3.51 -4.15
C LEU A 23 25.46 2.28 -4.01
N PRO A 24 25.71 1.39 -3.03
CA PRO A 24 24.81 0.27 -2.75
C PRO A 24 23.40 0.78 -2.44
N ALA A 25 22.37 0.03 -2.86
CA ALA A 25 20.97 0.37 -2.57
C ALA A 25 20.66 0.55 -1.06
N SER A 26 21.53 0.01 -0.18
CA SER A 26 21.44 0.17 1.27
C SER A 26 21.99 1.49 1.82
N SER A 27 22.81 2.23 1.07
CA SER A 27 23.42 3.49 1.55
C SER A 27 22.57 4.72 1.30
N TRP A 28 21.53 4.62 0.47
CA TRP A 28 20.57 5.69 0.32
C TRP A 28 19.33 5.41 1.17
N PRO A 29 19.00 6.26 2.15
CA PRO A 29 17.70 6.23 2.82
C PRO A 29 16.62 6.81 1.90
N MET A 30 16.52 6.37 0.64
CA MET A 30 15.51 6.85 -0.30
C MET A 30 14.33 5.96 -0.03
N ALA A 31 13.55 6.36 0.98
CA ALA A 31 12.26 5.79 1.35
C ALA A 31 12.14 4.35 0.85
N ALA A 32 12.93 3.44 1.46
CA ALA A 32 12.79 2.01 1.19
C ALA A 32 11.29 1.74 1.19
N PRO A 33 10.71 1.18 0.11
CA PRO A 33 9.27 0.93 0.04
C PRO A 33 8.93 0.27 1.35
N VAL A 34 8.17 0.94 2.21
CA VAL A 34 7.89 0.40 3.54
C VAL A 34 7.32 -0.97 3.23
N PRO A 35 8.02 -2.07 3.58
CA PRO A 35 7.63 -3.36 3.03
C PRO A 35 6.17 -3.54 3.39
N CYS A 36 5.32 -4.01 2.46
CA CYS A 36 3.94 -4.35 2.81
C CYS A 36 3.89 -5.25 4.06
N ASP A 37 5.00 -5.96 4.33
CA ASP A 37 5.26 -6.71 5.55
C ASP A 37 5.21 -5.88 6.83
N SER A 38 5.60 -4.60 6.84
CA SER A 38 5.54 -3.72 8.01
C SER A 38 4.12 -3.54 8.56
N TYR A 39 3.13 -3.38 7.67
CA TYR A 39 1.73 -3.32 8.07
C TYR A 39 1.24 -4.67 8.61
N ARG A 40 1.65 -5.77 7.97
CA ARG A 40 1.24 -7.13 8.35
C ARG A 40 1.85 -7.56 9.69
N GLU A 41 3.11 -7.22 9.91
CA GLU A 41 3.84 -7.36 11.17
C GLU A 41 3.13 -6.56 12.26
N GLY A 42 2.83 -5.28 11.98
CA GLY A 42 2.11 -4.41 12.91
C GLY A 42 0.71 -4.91 13.26
N TYR A 43 -0.03 -5.41 12.27
CA TYR A 43 -1.34 -6.03 12.47
C TYR A 43 -1.24 -7.29 13.32
N SER A 44 -0.31 -8.19 13.02
CA SER A 44 -0.10 -9.43 13.77
C SER A 44 0.29 -9.15 15.23
N ALA A 45 1.19 -8.20 15.46
CA ALA A 45 1.57 -7.75 16.80
C ALA A 45 0.39 -7.13 17.57
N CYS A 46 -0.48 -6.38 16.89
CA CYS A 46 -1.70 -5.83 17.49
C CYS A 46 -2.66 -6.95 17.92
N VAL A 47 -2.90 -7.91 17.04
CA VAL A 47 -3.78 -9.06 17.31
C VAL A 47 -3.24 -9.93 18.45
N ALA A 48 -1.93 -10.13 18.54
CA ALA A 48 -1.28 -10.82 19.66
C ALA A 48 -1.50 -10.08 20.99
N ARG A 49 -1.33 -8.74 21.01
CA ARG A 49 -1.65 -7.93 22.21
C ARG A 49 -3.13 -8.04 22.59
N LEU A 50 -4.02 -8.01 21.61
CA LEU A 50 -5.45 -8.11 21.85
C LEU A 50 -5.85 -9.44 22.50
N ALA A 51 -5.15 -10.53 22.19
CA ALA A 51 -5.35 -11.84 22.83
C ALA A 51 -5.06 -11.82 24.34
N HIS A 52 -4.19 -10.93 24.81
CA HIS A 52 -3.91 -10.73 26.24
C HIS A 52 -4.91 -9.76 26.91
N VAL A 53 -5.36 -8.74 26.18
CA VAL A 53 -6.23 -7.69 26.74
C VAL A 53 -7.69 -8.14 26.83
N LEU A 54 -8.21 -8.83 25.81
CA LEU A 54 -9.63 -9.21 25.77
C LEU A 54 -10.07 -10.10 26.95
N PRO A 55 -9.29 -11.11 27.41
CA PRO A 55 -9.66 -11.89 28.59
C PRO A 55 -9.71 -11.06 29.87
N ALA A 56 -8.94 -9.97 29.96
CA ALA A 56 -8.98 -9.04 31.08
C ALA A 56 -10.15 -8.03 30.98
N CYS A 57 -10.68 -7.80 29.77
CA CYS A 57 -11.85 -6.96 29.53
C CYS A 57 -13.15 -7.68 29.90
N ARG A 58 -13.76 -7.30 31.03
CA ARG A 58 -15.05 -7.85 31.49
C ARG A 58 -16.28 -7.38 30.68
N VAL A 59 -16.07 -6.56 29.66
CA VAL A 59 -17.14 -5.98 28.83
C VAL A 59 -17.65 -6.97 27.78
N LEU A 60 -16.81 -7.91 27.33
CA LEU A 60 -17.12 -8.82 26.25
C LEU A 60 -17.24 -10.26 26.76
N GLU A 61 -18.32 -10.94 26.36
CA GLU A 61 -18.50 -12.36 26.67
C GLU A 61 -17.32 -13.21 26.15
N PRO A 62 -16.82 -14.20 26.92
CA PRO A 62 -15.66 -15.00 26.53
C PRO A 62 -15.81 -15.72 25.17
N ALA A 63 -17.02 -16.14 24.84
CA ALA A 63 -17.30 -16.78 23.55
C ALA A 63 -17.19 -15.79 22.38
N VAL A 64 -17.55 -14.53 22.59
CA VAL A 64 -17.47 -13.49 21.56
C VAL A 64 -16.03 -13.02 21.39
N SER A 65 -15.26 -12.89 22.47
CA SER A 65 -13.84 -12.55 22.40
C SER A 65 -13.02 -13.62 21.65
N ALA A 66 -13.30 -14.90 21.91
CA ALA A 66 -12.66 -16.01 21.19
C ALA A 66 -12.96 -15.96 19.68
N ARG A 67 -14.23 -15.78 19.30
CA ARG A 67 -14.64 -15.68 17.89
C ARG A 67 -14.03 -14.46 17.18
N LEU A 68 -13.91 -13.34 17.88
CA LEU A 68 -13.25 -12.14 17.36
C LEU A 68 -11.77 -12.40 17.08
N LEU A 69 -11.05 -12.98 18.05
CA LEU A 69 -9.62 -13.30 17.89
C LEU A 69 -9.41 -14.28 16.74
N GLU A 70 -10.20 -15.35 16.66
CA GLU A 70 -10.12 -16.32 15.56
C GLU A 70 -10.34 -15.65 14.19
N HIS A 71 -11.31 -14.74 14.08
CA HIS A 71 -11.53 -13.97 12.86
C HIS A 71 -10.31 -13.11 12.48
N LEU A 72 -9.74 -12.38 13.44
CA LEU A 72 -8.58 -11.53 13.21
C LEU A 72 -7.32 -12.34 12.83
N TRP A 73 -7.11 -13.50 13.44
CA TRP A 73 -6.00 -14.40 13.11
C TRP A 73 -6.13 -14.96 11.69
N ARG A 74 -7.32 -15.42 11.29
CA ARG A 74 -7.58 -15.85 9.91
C ARG A 74 -7.31 -14.76 8.90
N ARG A 75 -7.65 -13.51 9.23
CA ARG A 75 -7.38 -12.35 8.36
C ARG A 75 -5.90 -12.02 8.27
N ALA A 76 -5.13 -12.16 9.36
CA ALA A 76 -3.68 -12.00 9.36
C ALA A 76 -3.00 -13.04 8.44
N ALA A 77 -3.47 -14.29 8.50
CA ALA A 77 -2.98 -15.39 7.68
C ALA A 77 -3.40 -15.25 6.21
N GLY A 78 -4.64 -14.88 5.90
CA GLY A 78 -5.14 -14.73 4.53
C GLY A 78 -4.43 -13.63 3.73
N ALA A 79 -3.86 -12.63 4.40
CA ALA A 79 -3.05 -11.60 3.76
C ALA A 79 -1.72 -12.11 3.17
N THR A 80 -1.30 -13.37 3.41
CA THR A 80 -0.09 -13.95 2.80
C THR A 80 -0.26 -14.28 1.32
N LEU A 81 -1.51 -14.51 0.85
CA LEU A 81 -1.78 -15.09 -0.48
C LEU A 81 -2.06 -14.05 -1.58
N ASP A 82 -2.37 -12.80 -1.23
CA ASP A 82 -2.82 -11.78 -2.20
C ASP A 82 -1.67 -10.93 -2.79
N GLY A 83 -0.43 -11.11 -2.33
CA GLY A 83 0.72 -10.29 -2.71
C GLY A 83 1.30 -10.52 -4.13
N GLY A 84 0.62 -11.27 -4.99
CA GLY A 84 1.21 -11.84 -6.22
C GLY A 84 0.39 -11.68 -7.50
N ARG A 85 -0.32 -10.56 -7.71
CA ARG A 85 -0.96 -10.31 -9.01
C ARG A 85 -0.91 -8.85 -9.46
N ALA A 86 0.30 -8.34 -9.60
CA ALA A 86 0.58 -7.25 -10.54
C ALA A 86 0.80 -7.88 -11.93
N GLY A 87 -0.10 -7.56 -12.87
CA GLY A 87 0.07 -7.79 -14.31
C GLY A 87 -0.34 -9.18 -14.80
N ASP A 88 -1.53 -9.28 -15.41
CA ASP A 88 -1.55 -9.66 -16.81
C ASP A 88 -2.86 -9.23 -17.47
N SER A 89 -2.71 -8.64 -18.64
CA SER A 89 -3.80 -8.20 -19.50
C SER A 89 -4.40 -9.42 -20.18
N GLY A 90 -5.73 -9.56 -20.15
CA GLY A 90 -6.38 -10.66 -20.87
C GLY A 90 -7.88 -10.64 -20.66
N GLY A 91 -8.56 -9.69 -21.30
CA GLY A 91 -10.02 -9.74 -21.39
C GLY A 91 -10.48 -10.90 -22.26
N PRO A 92 -11.71 -11.42 -22.04
CA PRO A 92 -12.47 -12.05 -23.10
C PRO A 92 -13.53 -11.08 -23.62
N SER A 93 -13.46 -10.81 -24.91
CA SER A 93 -14.45 -10.08 -25.69
C SER A 93 -15.80 -10.80 -25.76
N ALA A 94 -16.85 -9.97 -25.84
CA ALA A 94 -18.12 -10.14 -26.57
C ALA A 94 -19.31 -10.85 -25.88
N PRO A 95 -20.57 -10.66 -26.36
CA PRO A 95 -21.06 -9.72 -27.38
C PRO A 95 -22.13 -8.72 -26.88
N THR A 96 -22.19 -7.57 -27.54
CA THR A 96 -23.36 -6.68 -27.55
C THR A 96 -24.63 -7.39 -28.04
N PRO A 97 -25.79 -7.05 -27.47
CA PRO A 97 -26.94 -6.75 -28.33
C PRO A 97 -27.47 -5.33 -28.08
N ALA A 98 -27.81 -4.68 -29.18
CA ALA A 98 -28.35 -3.32 -29.24
C ALA A 98 -29.80 -3.25 -28.75
N SER A 99 -30.16 -2.04 -28.29
CA SER A 99 -31.50 -1.42 -28.28
C SER A 99 -32.60 -2.06 -27.42
N ALA A 100 -32.98 -1.36 -26.35
CA ALA A 100 -34.32 -0.75 -26.28
C ALA A 100 -34.37 0.34 -25.20
N SER A 101 -34.95 1.46 -25.63
CA SER A 101 -35.28 2.69 -24.91
C SER A 101 -36.05 2.47 -23.60
N ALA A 102 -35.62 3.14 -22.51
CA ALA A 102 -36.51 3.65 -21.47
C ALA A 102 -35.79 4.69 -20.60
N SER A 103 -36.32 5.91 -20.62
CA SER A 103 -35.89 7.12 -19.94
C SER A 103 -35.63 6.94 -18.44
N GLN A 104 -34.44 7.31 -17.96
CA GLN A 104 -34.20 7.68 -16.55
C GLN A 104 -33.15 8.81 -16.47
N PRO A 105 -33.31 9.77 -15.54
CA PRO A 105 -32.48 10.97 -15.47
C PRO A 105 -31.06 10.66 -14.96
N ALA A 106 -30.10 11.36 -15.55
CA ALA A 106 -28.68 11.26 -15.29
C ALA A 106 -28.33 11.40 -13.80
N SER A 107 -27.81 10.32 -13.21
CA SER A 107 -26.94 10.40 -12.04
C SER A 107 -25.50 10.29 -12.55
N LEU A 108 -24.76 11.37 -12.42
CA LEU A 108 -23.35 11.48 -12.82
C LEU A 108 -22.53 10.34 -12.17
N PRO A 109 -21.57 9.73 -12.87
CA PRO A 109 -20.57 8.91 -12.22
C PRO A 109 -19.71 9.82 -11.34
N MET A 110 -19.83 9.64 -10.03
CA MET A 110 -18.97 10.28 -9.05
C MET A 110 -17.54 9.78 -9.29
N PRO A 111 -16.53 10.63 -9.52
CA PRO A 111 -15.16 10.18 -9.60
C PRO A 111 -14.75 9.67 -8.21
N SER A 112 -14.37 8.39 -8.14
CA SER A 112 -13.73 7.81 -6.97
C SER A 112 -12.56 8.70 -6.52
N PRO A 113 -12.37 8.95 -5.22
CA PRO A 113 -11.21 9.71 -4.77
C PRO A 113 -9.93 8.99 -5.19
N PRO A 114 -8.89 9.71 -5.65
CA PRO A 114 -7.61 9.09 -5.95
C PRO A 114 -7.11 8.40 -4.68
N SER A 115 -6.69 7.15 -4.84
CA SER A 115 -6.00 6.41 -3.78
C SER A 115 -4.86 7.29 -3.23
N PRO A 116 -4.72 7.45 -1.91
CA PRO A 116 -3.63 8.26 -1.38
C PRO A 116 -2.32 7.65 -1.90
N PRO A 117 -1.36 8.48 -2.39
CA PRO A 117 -0.02 7.98 -2.62
C PRO A 117 0.43 7.32 -1.32
N CYS A 118 1.06 6.15 -1.43
CA CYS A 118 1.74 5.48 -0.32
C CYS A 118 2.97 6.33 0.05
N GLY A 119 2.72 7.55 0.52
CA GLY A 119 3.69 8.48 1.03
C GLY A 119 4.02 8.00 2.43
N SER A 120 5.27 7.54 2.58
CA SER A 120 6.05 7.57 3.82
C SER A 120 5.18 7.65 5.08
N GLY A 121 4.74 6.48 5.52
CA GLY A 121 3.97 6.28 6.74
C GLY A 121 4.77 6.70 7.97
N LEU A 122 4.76 7.98 8.28
CA LEU A 122 4.98 8.47 9.62
C LEU A 122 3.67 8.29 10.38
N TRP A 123 3.36 7.04 10.74
CA TRP A 123 2.44 6.80 11.85
C TRP A 123 3.04 7.52 13.06
N ARG A 124 2.43 8.64 13.46
CA ARG A 124 2.70 9.31 14.73
C ARG A 124 1.58 8.93 15.69
N PRO A 125 1.85 8.17 16.76
CA PRO A 125 0.93 8.18 17.88
C PRO A 125 1.05 9.56 18.53
N TRP A 126 -0.09 10.25 18.61
CA TRP A 126 -0.35 11.61 19.13
C TRP A 126 0.38 12.79 18.46
#